data_AF-A0A2C9U2Y5-F1
#
_entry.id   AF-A0A2C9U2Y5-F1
#
_cell.length_a   1.000
_cell.length_b   1.000
_cell.length_c   1.000
_cell.angle_alpha   90.00
_cell.angle_beta   90.00
_cell.angle_gamma   90.00
#
_symmetry.space_group_name_H-M   'P 1'
#
loop_
_entity.id
_entity.type
_entity.pdbx_description
1 polymer ?
#
loop_
_entity_poly.entity_id
_entity_poly.type
_entity_poly.pdbx_seq_one_letter_code
_entity_poly.pdbx_strand_id
1 'polypeptide(L)' 'MAMEEENKHETIRLLADYPPTVWGYTFASISSHDSEFQLYTKQVELLKEKMKDMLVQPAKDLIQKN' A
#
# COMPACT_ATOMS: atom_id res chain seq x y z
N MET A 1 54.09 23.80 -30.40
CA MET A 1 53.15 24.63 -29.62
C MET A 1 51.76 24.21 -30.06
N ALA A 2 51.17 23.25 -29.35
CA ALA A 2 49.82 22.76 -29.64
C ALA A 2 48.85 23.66 -28.87
N MET A 3 47.92 24.29 -29.60
CA MET A 3 46.77 24.96 -28.99
C MET A 3 45.77 23.86 -28.64
N GLU A 4 45.65 23.56 -27.35
CA GLU A 4 44.53 22.80 -26.82
C GLU A 4 43.29 23.69 -26.93
N GLU A 5 42.49 23.48 -27.98
CA GLU A 5 41.11 23.98 -27.99
C GLU A 5 40.33 23.19 -26.93
N GLU A 6 40.23 23.77 -25.74
CA GLU A 6 39.30 23.33 -24.70
C GLU A 6 37.87 23.56 -25.22
N ASN A 7 37.34 22.56 -25.94
CA ASN A 7 36.00 22.59 -26.48
C ASN A 7 34.99 22.42 -25.33
N LYS A 8 34.70 23.54 -24.66
CA LYS A 8 33.62 23.67 -23.68
C LYS A 8 32.29 23.61 -24.41
N HIS A 9 31.87 22.39 -24.77
CA HIS A 9 30.50 22.13 -25.12
C HIS A 9 29.63 22.38 -23.89
N GLU A 10 29.06 23.58 -23.83
CA GLU A 10 28.12 23.99 -22.80
C GLU A 10 26.91 23.06 -22.87
N THR A 11 26.83 22.11 -21.94
CA THR A 11 25.75 21.12 -21.94
C THR A 11 24.48 21.82 -21.48
N ILE A 12 23.59 22.15 -22.41
CA ILE A 12 22.31 22.79 -22.11
C ILE A 12 21.42 21.77 -21.38
N ARG A 13 21.11 22.03 -20.11
CA ARG A 13 20.09 21.29 -19.36
C ARG A 13 18.73 21.89 -19.68
N LEU A 14 17.82 21.07 -20.20
CA LEU A 14 16.44 21.47 -20.43
C LEU A 14 15.72 21.73 -19.10
N LEU A 15 14.78 22.67 -19.11
CA LEU A 15 13.93 22.97 -17.97
C LEU A 15 13.02 21.77 -17.67
N ALA A 16 13.09 21.26 -16.45
CA ALA A 16 12.21 20.23 -15.95
C ALA A 16 10.92 20.86 -15.41
N ASP A 17 9.98 21.19 -16.29
CA ASP A 17 8.68 21.78 -15.95
C ASP A 17 7.64 20.69 -15.59
N TYR A 18 7.96 19.91 -14.56
CA TYR A 18 7.06 18.88 -14.05
C TYR A 18 6.33 19.39 -12.80
N PRO A 19 5.03 19.09 -12.66
CA PRO A 19 4.31 19.43 -11.45
C PRO A 19 4.88 18.67 -10.24
N PRO A 20 4.89 19.27 -9.05
CA PRO A 20 5.33 18.58 -7.85
C PRO A 20 4.41 17.40 -7.53
N THR A 21 4.94 16.40 -6.82
CA THR A 21 4.11 15.31 -6.32
C THR A 21 3.07 15.83 -5.32
N VAL A 22 1.82 15.42 -5.50
CA VAL A 22 0.73 15.72 -4.54
C VAL A 22 0.91 14.98 -3.21
N TRP A 23 1.75 13.95 -3.19
CA TRP A 23 1.91 13.04 -2.05
C TRP A 23 3.03 13.48 -1.11
N GLY A 24 4.03 14.23 -1.59
CA GLY A 24 5.18 14.68 -0.80
C GLY A 24 5.82 13.54 -0.01
N TYR A 25 6.02 13.75 1.30
CA TYR A 25 6.53 12.74 2.24
C TYR A 25 5.46 12.20 3.19
N THR A 26 4.17 12.44 2.89
CA THR A 26 3.06 12.10 3.80
C THR A 26 2.97 10.59 4.10
N PHE A 27 3.48 9.76 3.20
CA PHE A 27 3.54 8.30 3.33
C PHE A 27 4.92 7.77 3.71
N ALA A 28 5.93 8.65 3.88
CA ALA A 28 7.31 8.23 4.16
C ALA A 28 7.50 7.68 5.59
N SER A 29 6.54 7.97 6.49
CA SER A 29 6.52 7.42 7.84
C SER A 29 5.08 7.06 8.21
N ILE A 30 4.89 5.81 8.61
CA ILE A 30 3.63 5.30 9.14
C ILE A 30 3.98 4.67 10.49
N SER A 31 3.38 5.18 11.57
CA SER A 31 3.49 4.56 12.89
C SER A 31 2.50 3.39 12.97
N SER A 32 2.98 2.19 13.27
CA SER A 32 2.10 1.08 13.62
C SER A 32 1.65 1.20 15.07
N HIS A 33 0.34 1.23 15.30
CA HIS A 33 -0.24 1.10 16.64
C HIS A 33 -0.55 -0.38 16.90
N ASP A 34 0.46 -1.14 17.35
CA ASP A 34 0.38 -2.60 17.51
C ASP A 34 -0.82 -3.06 18.36
N SER A 35 -1.22 -2.28 19.37
CA SER A 35 -2.39 -2.55 20.20
C SER A 35 -3.70 -2.47 19.41
N GLU A 36 -3.84 -1.48 18.53
CA GLU A 36 -5.00 -1.30 17.65
C GLU A 36 -5.06 -2.41 16.61
N PHE A 37 -3.92 -2.76 16.00
CA PHE A 37 -3.85 -3.87 15.06
C PHE A 37 -4.26 -5.19 15.69
N GLN A 38 -3.80 -5.48 16.91
CA GLN A 38 -4.21 -6.69 17.64
C GLN A 38 -5.71 -6.69 17.96
N LEU A 39 -6.26 -5.54 18.37
CA LEU A 39 -7.69 -5.40 18.65
C LEU A 39 -8.53 -5.66 17.38
N TYR A 40 -8.20 -5.00 16.28
CA TYR A 40 -8.91 -5.18 15.01
C TYR A 40 -8.77 -6.61 14.47
N THR A 41 -7.57 -7.21 14.59
CA THR A 41 -7.36 -8.61 14.21
C THR A 41 -8.29 -9.54 14.97
N LYS A 42 -8.40 -9.37 16.30
CA LYS A 42 -9.33 -10.18 17.12
C LYS A 42 -10.79 -9.99 16.70
N GLN A 43 -11.21 -8.76 16.42
CA GLN A 43 -12.58 -8.47 15.99
C GLN A 43 -12.91 -9.10 14.63
N VAL A 44 -11.98 -9.01 13.68
CA VAL A 44 -12.14 -9.60 12.33
C VAL A 44 -12.18 -11.12 12.41
N GLU A 45 -11.32 -11.75 13.21
CA GLU A 45 -11.33 -13.20 13.43
C GLU A 45 -12.65 -13.67 14.06
N LEU A 46 -13.16 -12.98 15.07
CA LEU A 46 -14.46 -13.29 15.67
C LEU A 46 -15.61 -13.18 14.65
N LEU A 47 -15.61 -12.13 13.84
CA LEU A 47 -16.62 -11.92 12.82
C LEU A 47 -16.56 -13.02 11.75
N LYS A 48 -15.35 -13.42 11.33
CA LYS A 48 -15.13 -14.51 10.38
C LYS A 48 -15.73 -15.82 10.88
N GLU A 49 -15.49 -16.19 12.14
CA GLU A 49 -16.06 -17.42 12.70
C GLU A 49 -17.58 -17.33 12.82
N LYS A 50 -18.14 -16.21 13.27
CA LYS A 50 -19.59 -16.00 13.32
C LYS A 50 -20.24 -16.14 11.94
N MET A 51 -19.61 -15.59 10.90
CA MET A 51 -20.10 -15.71 9.53
C MET A 51 -20.01 -17.15 9.02
N LYS A 52 -18.93 -17.88 9.34
CA LYS A 52 -18.83 -19.31 9.01
C LYS A 52 -19.96 -20.10 9.66
N ASP A 53 -20.23 -19.90 10.95
CA ASP A 53 -21.32 -20.59 11.63
C ASP A 53 -22.68 -20.28 10.99
N MET A 54 -22.94 -19.00 10.70
CA MET A 54 -24.18 -18.57 10.07
C MET A 54 -24.37 -19.15 8.66
N LEU A 55 -23.29 -19.35 7.90
CA LEU A 55 -23.36 -19.87 6.54
C LEU A 55 -23.33 -21.41 6.47
N VAL A 56 -22.63 -22.06 7.38
CA VAL A 56 -22.44 -23.52 7.39
C VAL A 56 -23.56 -24.25 8.10
N GLN A 57 -24.14 -23.69 9.17
CA GLN A 57 -25.25 -24.35 9.91
C GLN A 57 -26.49 -24.56 9.02
N PRO A 58 -27.00 -23.55 8.28
CA PRO A 58 -28.18 -23.73 7.42
C PRO A 58 -27.94 -24.71 6.27
N ALA A 59 -26.70 -24.78 5.76
CA ALA A 59 -26.34 -25.73 4.71
C ALA A 59 -26.34 -27.18 5.20
N LYS A 60 -25.96 -27.45 6.46
CA LYS A 60 -25.99 -28.79 7.05
C LYS A 60 -27.42 -29.27 7.31
N ASP A 61 -28.30 -28.39 7.78
CA ASP A 61 -29.72 -28.72 8.02
C ASP A 61 -30.47 -29.05 6.72
N LEU A 62 -30.07 -28.45 5.59
CA LEU A 62 -30.60 -28.77 4.27
C LEU A 62 -30.10 -30.11 3.70
N ILE A 63 -28.88 -30.53 4.05
CA ILE A 63 -28.28 -31.79 3.58
C ILE A 63 -28.81 -32.99 4.37
N GLN A 64 -29.12 -32.84 5.66
CA GLN A 64 -29.63 -33.94 6.49
C GLN A 64 -31.14 -34.23 6.33
N LYS A 65 -31.89 -33.33 5.67
CA LYS A 65 -33.34 -33.44 5.51
C LYS A 65 -33.78 -34.09 4.17
N ASN A 66 -32.82 -34.58 3.37
CA ASN A 66 -33.07 -35.33 2.13
C ASN A 66 -32.69 -36.80 2.30
#